data_AF-A0AAU7DPN4-F1
#
_entry.id   AF-A0AAU7DPN4-F1
#
_cell.length_a   1.000
_cell.length_b   1.000
_cell.length_c   1.000
_cell.angle_alpha   90.00
_cell.angle_beta   90.00
_cell.angle_gamma   90.00
#
_symmetry.space_group_name_H-M   'P 1'
#
loop_
_entity.id
_entity.type
_entity.pdbx_description
1 polymer ?
#
loop_
_entity_poly.entity_id
_entity_poly.type
_entity_poly.pdbx_seq_one_letter_code
_entity_poly.pdbx_strand_id
1 'polypeptide(L)'
;MTLAASKPAGTDQAQNSAMKRRVALQSMLAASCMTALKLAAGLISGSLGVLSDAAHSGLDLAGSGITFFSVRVSDKPADEDHSYGHGKVENLSAFFEAGLMAISCAWIIWEAIQRIRSNTFELRYSIWPVLVLLTSICVDFWRSRELRRVAEHTGSPALATDAFHFASDIWASLAVLCGLLATWAGVALHIDWLRYADPVAAIFVSIMILRITTQLTREAVGVLMDQIPAETRMRVIREAERVPGVLAVEQARVRRSGPKYFADLTLALPRSFTFEHTGELVRAATEAVHRALPQADVVIHTVPRQGRAESIFDRIRAVAARNNVAVHDLSVQSHHGKLHVELHVELDETMRLLEAHSFVSGLEAEILREAPEIDSVLTHIESEPATIEQPEEIVEEDRRIEKALRASAARYNDIIDVHQILVGRTAEHITLSCHCTLPDDLSMHRVHEIITALEDSFKLDCPEVHRVTIHPEPVTDNTR
;
A
#
# COMPACT_ATOMS: atom_id res chain seq x y z
N MET A 1 4.98 4.23 29.82
CA MET A 1 5.06 3.69 28.44
C MET A 1 5.93 4.62 27.64
N THR A 2 7.19 4.25 27.45
CA THR A 2 8.17 4.97 26.64
C THR A 2 7.77 4.81 25.17
N LEU A 3 7.30 5.91 24.56
CA LEU A 3 7.16 6.04 23.12
C LEU A 3 8.54 5.80 22.47
N ALA A 4 8.73 4.61 21.91
CA ALA A 4 9.85 4.34 21.03
C ALA A 4 9.67 5.21 19.79
N ALA A 5 10.45 6.30 19.71
CA ALA A 5 10.51 7.15 18.54
C ALA A 5 10.83 6.28 17.31
N SER A 6 9.88 6.16 16.39
CA SER A 6 10.10 5.52 15.10
C SER A 6 11.18 6.30 14.36
N LYS A 7 12.32 5.66 14.14
CA LYS A 7 13.42 6.16 13.30
C LYS A 7 12.85 6.66 11.96
N PRO A 8 13.24 7.85 11.45
CA PRO A 8 12.73 8.33 10.17
C PRO A 8 13.17 7.37 9.05
N ALA A 9 12.20 6.87 8.28
CA ALA A 9 12.38 5.84 7.24
C ALA A 9 13.49 6.14 6.22
N GLY A 10 13.83 7.41 6.00
CA GLY A 10 14.93 7.83 5.13
C GLY A 10 16.33 7.44 5.62
N THR A 11 16.54 7.27 6.92
CA THR A 11 17.86 6.90 7.48
C THR A 11 18.22 5.45 7.25
N ASP A 12 17.25 4.53 7.40
CA ASP A 12 17.48 3.10 7.19
C ASP A 12 17.61 2.77 5.68
N GLN A 13 16.86 3.47 4.80
CA GLN A 13 16.99 3.27 3.36
C GLN A 13 18.37 3.70 2.84
N ALA A 14 18.89 4.85 3.28
CA ALA A 14 20.22 5.31 2.89
C ALA A 14 21.33 4.39 3.42
N GLN A 15 21.18 3.85 4.63
CA GLN A 15 22.10 2.86 5.19
C GLN A 15 22.10 1.56 4.38
N ASN A 16 20.92 1.07 4.00
CA ASN A 16 20.78 -0.14 3.18
C ASN A 16 21.40 0.04 1.80
N SER A 17 21.14 1.15 1.11
CA SER A 17 21.76 1.45 -0.19
C SER A 17 23.29 1.55 -0.11
N ALA A 18 23.82 2.17 0.94
CA ALA A 18 25.26 2.23 1.17
C ALA A 18 25.87 0.83 1.42
N MET A 19 25.18 -0.02 2.18
CA MET A 19 25.60 -1.40 2.46
C MET A 19 25.62 -2.25 1.18
N LYS A 20 24.54 -2.21 0.38
CA LYS A 20 24.47 -2.92 -0.92
C LYS A 20 25.62 -2.53 -1.83
N ARG A 21 25.84 -1.22 -2.02
CA ARG A 21 26.89 -0.69 -2.89
C ARG A 21 28.29 -1.09 -2.42
N ARG A 22 28.53 -1.08 -1.11
CA ARG A 22 29.82 -1.47 -0.53
C ARG A 22 30.12 -2.95 -0.80
N VAL A 23 29.16 -3.84 -0.58
CA VAL A 23 29.36 -5.28 -0.74
C VAL A 23 29.51 -5.65 -2.22
N ALA A 24 28.70 -5.04 -3.11
CA ALA A 24 28.86 -5.22 -4.54
C ALA A 24 30.25 -4.75 -5.03
N LEU A 25 30.74 -3.61 -4.53
CA LEU A 25 32.08 -3.11 -4.87
C LEU A 25 33.18 -4.06 -4.36
N GLN A 26 33.05 -4.57 -3.14
CA GLN A 26 34.00 -5.54 -2.57
C GLN A 26 34.03 -6.84 -3.38
N SER A 27 32.87 -7.36 -3.80
CA SER A 27 32.78 -8.53 -4.69
C SER A 27 33.46 -8.26 -6.04
N MET A 28 33.17 -7.11 -6.67
CA MET A 28 33.76 -6.73 -7.95
C MET A 28 35.29 -6.55 -7.88
N LEU A 29 35.80 -5.96 -6.80
CA LEU A 29 37.25 -5.85 -6.57
C LEU A 29 37.89 -7.22 -6.37
N ALA A 30 37.26 -8.13 -5.63
CA ALA A 30 37.74 -9.48 -5.45
C ALA A 30 37.78 -10.25 -6.79
N ALA A 31 36.72 -10.16 -7.60
CA ALA A 31 36.69 -10.72 -8.96
C ALA A 31 37.82 -10.14 -9.81
N SER A 32 38.01 -8.82 -9.78
CA SER A 32 39.07 -8.14 -10.55
C SER A 32 40.46 -8.66 -10.17
N CYS A 33 40.74 -8.79 -8.87
CA CYS A 33 42.00 -9.32 -8.37
C CYS A 33 42.22 -10.77 -8.78
N MET A 34 41.18 -11.63 -8.68
CA MET A 34 41.27 -13.04 -9.05
C MET A 34 41.51 -13.22 -10.55
N THR A 35 40.77 -12.50 -11.39
CA THR A 35 40.94 -12.53 -12.85
C THR A 35 42.33 -12.06 -13.26
N ALA A 36 42.84 -10.97 -12.66
CA ALA A 36 44.19 -10.50 -12.93
C ALA A 36 45.26 -11.52 -12.51
N LEU A 37 45.10 -12.15 -11.34
CA LEU A 37 46.03 -13.17 -10.85
C LEU A 37 46.05 -14.41 -11.76
N LYS A 38 44.88 -14.93 -12.13
CA LYS A 38 44.75 -16.08 -13.05
C LYS A 38 45.31 -15.75 -14.43
N LEU A 39 45.05 -14.56 -14.96
CA LEU A 39 45.57 -14.11 -16.25
C LEU A 39 47.11 -14.02 -16.23
N ALA A 40 47.68 -13.39 -15.21
CA ALA A 40 49.14 -13.31 -15.04
C ALA A 40 49.77 -14.70 -14.93
N ALA A 41 49.18 -15.59 -14.13
CA ALA A 41 49.63 -16.97 -14.01
C ALA A 41 49.54 -17.72 -15.35
N GLY A 42 48.49 -17.52 -16.13
CA GLY A 42 48.31 -18.12 -17.46
C GLY A 42 49.36 -17.65 -18.47
N LEU A 43 49.64 -16.35 -18.51
CA LEU A 43 50.65 -15.77 -19.41
C LEU A 43 52.07 -16.19 -19.03
N ILE A 44 52.42 -16.20 -17.74
CA ILE A 44 53.75 -16.60 -17.26
C ILE A 44 53.98 -18.09 -17.47
N SER A 45 52.97 -18.92 -17.19
CA SER A 45 53.08 -20.38 -17.35
C SER A 45 52.97 -20.87 -18.79
N GLY A 46 52.45 -20.04 -19.70
CA GLY A 46 52.09 -20.45 -21.06
C GLY A 46 50.97 -21.51 -21.10
N SER A 47 50.25 -21.70 -19.99
CA SER A 47 49.23 -22.75 -19.86
C SER A 47 47.90 -22.30 -20.45
N LEU A 48 47.51 -22.96 -21.54
CA LEU A 48 46.17 -22.78 -22.14
C LEU A 48 45.04 -23.06 -21.15
N GLY A 49 45.22 -24.00 -20.22
CA GLY A 49 44.21 -24.32 -19.20
C GLY A 49 44.02 -23.20 -18.17
N VAL A 50 45.12 -22.58 -17.73
CA VAL A 50 45.05 -21.42 -16.80
C VAL A 50 44.51 -20.19 -17.52
N LEU A 51 44.84 -20.02 -18.80
CA LEU A 51 44.29 -18.94 -19.62
C LEU A 51 42.78 -19.10 -19.86
N SER A 52 42.29 -20.33 -20.03
CA SER A 52 40.85 -20.61 -20.12
C SER A 52 40.11 -20.36 -18.80
N ASP A 53 40.71 -20.71 -17.66
CA ASP A 53 40.16 -20.39 -16.33
C ASP A 53 40.17 -18.87 -16.05
N ALA A 54 41.18 -18.16 -16.53
CA ALA A 54 41.21 -16.69 -16.48
C ALA A 54 40.08 -16.06 -17.33
N ALA A 55 39.79 -16.62 -18.51
CA ALA A 55 38.67 -16.16 -19.34
C ALA A 55 37.31 -16.37 -18.65
N HIS A 56 37.14 -17.49 -17.95
CA HIS A 56 35.94 -17.75 -17.15
C HIS A 56 35.80 -16.74 -16.01
N SER A 57 36.85 -16.48 -15.23
CA SER A 57 36.83 -15.42 -14.21
C SER A 57 36.64 -14.01 -14.79
N GLY A 58 36.96 -13.81 -16.07
CA GLY A 58 36.58 -12.59 -16.80
C GLY A 58 35.06 -12.42 -16.96
N LEU A 59 34.32 -13.51 -17.20
CA LEU A 59 32.86 -13.50 -17.23
C LEU A 59 32.28 -13.23 -15.83
N ASP A 60 32.89 -13.80 -14.78
CA ASP A 60 32.48 -13.53 -13.39
C ASP A 60 32.67 -12.07 -13.01
N LEU A 61 33.79 -11.47 -13.44
CA LEU A 61 34.03 -10.04 -13.26
C LEU A 61 32.98 -9.19 -14.01
N ALA A 62 32.60 -9.60 -15.23
CA ALA A 62 31.53 -8.93 -15.97
C ALA A 62 30.19 -9.02 -15.22
N GLY A 63 29.85 -10.20 -14.68
CA GLY A 63 28.66 -10.41 -13.83
C GLY A 63 28.65 -9.50 -12.61
N SER A 64 29.71 -9.52 -11.80
CA SER A 64 29.81 -8.65 -10.62
C SER A 64 29.84 -7.15 -10.98
N GLY A 65 30.36 -6.78 -12.17
CA GLY A 65 30.27 -5.43 -12.70
C GLY A 65 28.84 -5.01 -13.02
N ILE A 66 28.06 -5.89 -13.66
CA ILE A 66 26.63 -5.70 -13.91
C ILE A 66 25.88 -5.54 -12.58
N THR A 67 26.16 -6.38 -11.58
CA THR A 67 25.55 -6.30 -10.25
C THR A 67 25.88 -4.99 -9.54
N PHE A 68 27.14 -4.55 -9.55
CA PHE A 68 27.54 -3.27 -8.97
C PHE A 68 26.85 -2.07 -9.65
N PHE A 69 26.84 -2.06 -10.98
CA PHE A 69 26.17 -0.99 -11.74
C PHE A 69 24.66 -0.97 -11.45
N SER A 70 24.05 -2.16 -11.45
CA SER A 70 22.62 -2.33 -11.21
C SER A 70 22.20 -1.82 -9.83
N VAL A 71 22.92 -2.21 -8.76
CA VAL A 71 22.68 -1.70 -7.40
C VAL A 71 22.83 -0.18 -7.34
N ARG A 72 23.82 0.38 -8.04
CA ARG A 72 24.03 1.84 -8.07
C ARG A 72 22.88 2.58 -8.77
N VAL A 73 22.34 2.00 -9.84
CA VAL A 73 21.25 2.60 -10.61
C VAL A 73 19.91 2.40 -9.92
N SER A 74 19.65 1.23 -9.35
CA SER A 74 18.37 0.88 -8.73
C SER A 74 18.05 1.69 -7.47
N ASP A 75 19.09 2.14 -6.76
CA ASP A 75 18.98 2.99 -5.58
C ASP A 75 18.62 4.44 -5.91
N LYS A 76 18.57 4.82 -7.19
CA LYS A 76 18.10 6.15 -7.59
C LYS A 76 16.60 6.31 -7.29
N PRO A 77 16.18 7.47 -6.75
CA PRO A 77 14.76 7.77 -6.56
C PRO A 77 14.01 7.84 -7.90
N ALA A 78 12.70 8.03 -7.83
CA ALA A 78 11.89 8.32 -9.01
C ALA A 78 12.34 9.64 -9.67
N ASP A 79 12.34 9.65 -11.00
CA ASP A 79 12.58 10.83 -11.83
C ASP A 79 11.47 10.97 -12.90
N GLU A 80 11.57 11.98 -13.76
CA GLU A 80 10.53 12.29 -14.77
C GLU A 80 10.32 11.13 -15.76
N ASP A 81 11.40 10.48 -16.19
CA ASP A 81 11.36 9.34 -17.12
C ASP A 81 11.02 8.01 -16.43
N HIS A 82 11.19 7.93 -15.10
CA HIS A 82 10.93 6.75 -14.27
C HIS A 82 10.16 7.13 -13.00
N SER A 83 8.86 7.39 -13.14
CA SER A 83 8.01 7.84 -12.01
C SER A 83 7.88 6.83 -10.86
N TYR A 84 8.15 5.54 -11.11
CA TYR A 84 8.18 4.48 -10.09
C TYR A 84 9.61 4.15 -9.59
N GLY A 85 10.61 4.90 -10.05
CA GLY A 85 12.02 4.69 -9.75
C GLY A 85 12.67 3.54 -10.52
N HIS A 86 13.91 3.25 -10.15
CA HIS A 86 14.82 2.39 -10.92
C HIS A 86 14.92 0.96 -10.38
N GLY A 87 14.08 0.58 -9.41
CA GLY A 87 14.18 -0.71 -8.71
C GLY A 87 14.13 -1.95 -9.62
N LYS A 88 13.45 -1.88 -10.77
CA LYS A 88 13.40 -3.00 -11.74
C LYS A 88 14.75 -3.35 -12.35
N VAL A 89 15.73 -2.44 -12.33
CA VAL A 89 17.08 -2.68 -12.85
C VAL A 89 17.78 -3.84 -12.11
N GLU A 90 17.54 -4.04 -10.81
CA GLU A 90 18.10 -5.19 -10.07
C GLU A 90 17.58 -6.54 -10.57
N ASN A 91 16.31 -6.60 -10.95
CA ASN A 91 15.72 -7.83 -11.49
C ASN A 91 16.20 -8.07 -12.93
N LEU A 92 16.42 -7.00 -13.70
CA LEU A 92 16.98 -7.09 -15.04
C LEU A 92 18.43 -7.57 -15.01
N SER A 93 19.27 -7.08 -14.09
CA SER A 93 20.63 -7.61 -13.92
C SER A 93 20.62 -9.07 -13.49
N ALA A 94 19.77 -9.46 -12.54
CA ALA A 94 19.61 -10.86 -12.13
C ALA A 94 19.24 -11.77 -13.31
N PHE A 95 18.38 -11.30 -14.22
CA PHE A 95 18.03 -12.03 -15.44
C PHE A 95 19.25 -12.22 -16.37
N PHE A 96 20.03 -11.16 -16.62
CA PHE A 96 21.23 -11.25 -17.46
C PHE A 96 22.31 -12.15 -16.84
N GLU A 97 22.50 -12.06 -15.53
CA GLU A 97 23.46 -12.88 -14.78
C GLU A 97 23.07 -14.37 -14.82
N ALA A 98 21.79 -14.69 -14.61
CA ALA A 98 21.30 -16.05 -14.79
C ALA A 98 21.53 -16.55 -16.24
N GLY A 99 21.40 -15.68 -17.24
CA GLY A 99 21.73 -15.98 -18.63
C GLY A 99 23.22 -16.30 -18.83
N LEU A 100 24.13 -15.51 -18.26
CA LEU A 100 25.58 -15.77 -18.29
C LEU A 100 25.92 -17.11 -17.60
N MET A 101 25.27 -17.42 -16.47
CA MET A 101 25.43 -18.69 -15.78
C MET A 101 24.96 -19.87 -16.64
N ALA A 102 23.82 -19.74 -17.33
CA ALA A 102 23.32 -20.77 -18.25
C ALA A 102 24.28 -21.02 -19.44
N ILE A 103 24.82 -19.94 -20.03
CA ILE A 103 25.82 -20.02 -21.11
C ILE A 103 27.08 -20.72 -20.61
N SER A 104 27.55 -20.37 -19.41
CA SER A 104 28.74 -20.99 -18.80
C SER A 104 28.53 -22.48 -18.54
N CYS A 105 27.37 -22.89 -18.03
CA CYS A 105 27.02 -24.31 -17.85
C CYS A 105 26.99 -25.06 -19.18
N ALA A 106 26.40 -24.46 -20.23
CA ALA A 106 26.36 -25.07 -21.56
C ALA A 106 27.78 -25.25 -22.15
N TRP A 107 28.65 -24.25 -21.95
CA TRP A 107 30.05 -24.32 -22.35
C TRP A 107 30.81 -25.44 -21.62
N ILE A 108 30.65 -25.55 -20.29
CA ILE A 108 31.31 -26.60 -19.48
C ILE A 108 30.84 -28.00 -19.92
N ILE A 109 29.53 -28.18 -20.16
CA ILE A 109 28.99 -29.46 -20.66
C ILE A 109 29.60 -29.79 -22.02
N TRP A 110 29.68 -28.83 -22.93
CA TRP A 110 30.27 -29.02 -24.26
C TRP A 110 31.75 -29.40 -24.18
N GLU A 111 32.54 -28.70 -23.36
CA GLU A 111 33.96 -28.97 -23.11
C GLU A 111 34.16 -30.37 -22.51
N ALA A 112 33.34 -30.74 -21.52
CA ALA A 112 33.40 -32.05 -20.87
C ALA A 112 33.09 -33.20 -21.86
N ILE A 113 32.10 -33.02 -22.74
CA ILE A 113 31.77 -33.99 -23.80
C ILE A 113 32.95 -34.12 -24.78
N GLN A 114 33.56 -33.01 -25.17
CA GLN A 114 34.72 -33.04 -26.08
C GLN A 114 35.91 -33.76 -25.46
N ARG A 115 36.21 -33.53 -24.18
CA ARG A 115 37.26 -34.24 -23.44
C ARG A 115 37.03 -35.75 -23.39
N ILE A 116 35.77 -36.18 -23.20
CA ILE A 116 35.41 -37.61 -23.25
C ILE A 116 35.66 -38.19 -24.66
N ARG A 117 35.36 -37.43 -25.72
CA ARG A 117 35.53 -37.88 -27.12
C ARG A 117 36.98 -37.91 -27.58
N SER A 118 37.80 -36.95 -27.16
CA SER A 118 39.18 -36.80 -27.65
C SER A 118 40.18 -37.72 -26.94
N ASN A 119 39.84 -38.32 -25.79
CA ASN A 119 40.75 -39.12 -24.95
C ASN A 119 42.09 -38.41 -24.61
N THR A 120 42.17 -37.09 -24.77
CA THR A 120 43.37 -36.30 -24.53
C THR A 120 43.47 -35.98 -23.04
N PHE A 121 44.02 -36.91 -22.27
CA PHE A 121 44.28 -36.75 -20.83
C PHE A 121 45.76 -36.42 -20.60
N GLU A 122 46.20 -35.22 -21.01
CA GLU A 122 47.50 -34.72 -20.54
C GLU A 122 47.34 -34.09 -19.16
N LEU A 123 47.17 -34.92 -18.12
CA LEU A 123 47.35 -34.46 -16.74
C LEU A 123 48.84 -34.20 -16.51
N ARG A 124 49.26 -32.96 -16.74
CA ARG A 124 50.54 -32.50 -16.17
C ARG A 124 50.36 -32.41 -14.66
N TYR A 125 50.99 -33.34 -13.93
CA TYR A 125 51.05 -33.36 -12.47
C TYR A 125 51.75 -32.11 -11.97
N SER A 126 50.98 -31.07 -11.70
CA SER A 126 51.45 -29.81 -11.15
C SER A 126 50.58 -29.48 -9.94
N ILE A 127 51.21 -29.03 -8.85
CA ILE A 127 50.48 -28.63 -7.65
C ILE A 127 49.77 -27.28 -7.83
N TRP A 128 50.17 -26.52 -8.86
CA TRP A 128 49.68 -25.17 -9.13
C TRP A 128 48.16 -25.10 -9.42
N PRO A 129 47.55 -25.94 -10.29
CA PRO A 129 46.10 -25.97 -10.49
C PRO A 129 45.30 -26.23 -9.22
N VAL A 130 45.79 -27.13 -8.34
CA VAL A 130 45.12 -27.43 -7.06
C VAL A 130 45.15 -26.22 -6.12
N LEU A 131 46.29 -25.53 -6.03
CA LEU A 131 46.42 -24.32 -5.20
C LEU A 131 45.55 -23.17 -5.72
N VAL A 132 45.48 -22.97 -7.04
CA VAL A 132 44.61 -21.96 -7.67
C VAL A 132 43.14 -22.27 -7.40
N LEU A 133 42.73 -23.53 -7.55
CA LEU A 133 41.36 -23.97 -7.29
C LEU A 133 40.96 -23.79 -5.82
N LEU A 134 41.82 -24.17 -4.87
CA LEU A 134 41.60 -23.94 -3.44
C LEU A 134 41.50 -22.45 -3.10
N THR A 135 42.33 -21.62 -3.72
CA THR A 135 42.27 -20.16 -3.53
C THR A 135 40.95 -19.59 -4.05
N SER A 136 40.49 -20.04 -5.23
CA SER A 136 39.19 -19.63 -5.80
C SER A 136 38.05 -20.00 -4.86
N ILE A 137 37.99 -21.26 -4.40
CA ILE A 137 36.95 -21.73 -3.47
C ILE A 137 36.89 -20.86 -2.20
N CYS A 138 38.04 -20.50 -1.62
CA CYS A 138 38.08 -19.64 -0.43
C CYS A 138 37.53 -18.23 -0.71
N VAL A 139 37.90 -17.63 -1.84
CA VAL A 139 37.44 -16.29 -2.24
C VAL A 139 35.94 -16.30 -2.52
N ASP A 140 35.46 -17.27 -3.31
CA ASP A 140 34.06 -17.38 -3.69
C ASP A 140 33.16 -17.72 -2.48
N PHE A 141 33.68 -18.52 -1.52
CA PHE A 141 32.99 -18.76 -0.26
C PHE A 141 32.80 -17.48 0.56
N TRP A 142 33.85 -16.66 0.69
CA TRP A 142 33.75 -15.39 1.37
C TRP A 142 32.76 -14.45 0.67
N ARG A 143 32.86 -14.31 -0.66
CA ARG A 143 31.96 -13.47 -1.48
C ARG A 143 30.51 -13.91 -1.36
N SER A 144 30.23 -15.19 -1.60
CA SER A 144 28.87 -15.75 -1.53
C SER A 144 28.24 -15.53 -0.16
N ARG A 145 29.01 -15.69 0.93
CA ARG A 145 28.51 -15.47 2.30
C ARG A 145 28.22 -14.01 2.59
N GLU A 146 29.07 -13.09 2.16
CA GLU A 146 28.86 -11.66 2.38
C GLU A 146 27.69 -11.10 1.55
N LEU A 147 27.65 -11.45 0.26
CA LEU A 147 26.56 -11.06 -0.64
C LEU A 147 25.22 -11.61 -0.16
N ARG A 148 25.16 -12.89 0.22
CA ARG A 148 23.92 -13.51 0.73
C ARG A 148 23.41 -12.82 2.00
N ARG A 149 24.30 -12.52 2.95
CA ARG A 149 23.92 -11.83 4.19
C ARG A 149 23.25 -10.47 3.89
N VAL A 150 23.83 -9.72 2.96
CA VAL A 150 23.32 -8.39 2.60
C VAL A 150 22.04 -8.51 1.77
N ALA A 151 21.98 -9.47 0.84
CA ALA A 151 20.80 -9.72 0.02
C ALA A 151 19.58 -10.11 0.86
N GLU A 152 19.76 -10.97 1.87
CA GLU A 152 18.70 -11.35 2.83
C GLU A 152 18.24 -10.15 3.68
N HIS A 153 19.17 -9.27 4.06
CA HIS A 153 18.84 -8.09 4.87
C HIS A 153 18.13 -6.99 4.07
N THR A 154 18.55 -6.75 2.83
CA THR A 154 18.06 -5.63 2.00
C THR A 154 17.03 -6.06 0.96
N GLY A 155 16.78 -7.36 0.80
CA GLY A 155 15.88 -7.91 -0.22
C GLY A 155 16.34 -7.66 -1.66
N SER A 156 17.65 -7.57 -1.90
CA SER A 156 18.22 -7.22 -3.22
C SER A 156 18.32 -8.45 -4.14
N PRO A 157 17.58 -8.49 -5.26
CA PRO A 157 17.63 -9.61 -6.21
C PRO A 157 18.99 -9.74 -6.91
N ALA A 158 19.63 -8.61 -7.23
CA ALA A 158 20.93 -8.59 -7.89
C ALA A 158 22.01 -9.22 -6.99
N LEU A 159 22.08 -8.80 -5.72
CA LEU A 159 23.03 -9.38 -4.76
C LEU A 159 22.73 -10.86 -4.45
N ALA A 160 21.46 -11.25 -4.41
CA ALA A 160 21.07 -12.65 -4.20
C ALA A 160 21.52 -13.55 -5.35
N THR A 161 21.42 -13.06 -6.58
CA THR A 161 21.82 -13.80 -7.79
C THR A 161 23.34 -13.92 -7.87
N ASP A 162 24.09 -12.85 -7.66
CA ASP A 162 25.57 -12.84 -7.59
C ASP A 162 26.07 -13.74 -6.45
N ALA A 163 25.40 -13.75 -5.28
CA ALA A 163 25.71 -14.68 -4.20
C ALA A 163 25.52 -16.16 -4.59
N PHE A 164 24.48 -16.45 -5.37
CA PHE A 164 24.14 -17.78 -5.85
C PHE A 164 25.07 -18.24 -6.97
N HIS A 165 25.48 -17.34 -7.86
CA HIS A 165 26.49 -17.59 -8.89
C HIS A 165 27.78 -18.10 -8.24
N PHE A 166 28.35 -17.36 -7.29
CA PHE A 166 29.56 -17.83 -6.58
C PHE A 166 29.33 -19.09 -5.74
N ALA A 167 28.13 -19.29 -5.19
CA ALA A 167 27.82 -20.55 -4.51
C ALA A 167 27.90 -21.73 -5.49
N SER A 168 27.40 -21.54 -6.71
CA SER A 168 27.43 -22.55 -7.79
C SER A 168 28.86 -22.82 -8.25
N ASP A 169 29.70 -21.79 -8.35
CA ASP A 169 31.13 -21.94 -8.69
C ASP A 169 31.91 -22.73 -7.64
N ILE A 170 31.58 -22.58 -6.35
CA ILE A 170 32.16 -23.40 -5.28
C ILE A 170 31.81 -24.88 -5.48
N TRP A 171 30.54 -25.19 -5.79
CA TRP A 171 30.12 -26.57 -6.03
C TRP A 171 30.76 -27.16 -7.29
N ALA A 172 30.88 -26.37 -8.36
CA ALA A 172 31.57 -26.75 -9.59
C ALA A 172 33.06 -27.02 -9.31
N SER A 173 33.72 -26.11 -8.60
CA SER A 173 35.13 -26.23 -8.22
C SER A 173 35.39 -27.45 -7.32
N LEU A 174 34.49 -27.73 -6.37
CA LEU A 174 34.58 -28.91 -5.52
C LEU A 174 34.39 -30.21 -6.31
N ALA A 175 33.48 -30.23 -7.28
CA ALA A 175 33.27 -31.40 -8.13
C ALA A 175 34.49 -31.68 -9.03
N VAL A 176 35.11 -30.64 -9.59
CA VAL A 176 36.37 -30.75 -10.34
C VAL A 176 37.50 -31.24 -9.42
N LEU A 177 37.61 -30.70 -8.20
CA LEU A 177 38.62 -31.15 -7.23
C LEU A 177 38.45 -32.64 -6.89
N CYS A 178 37.23 -33.08 -6.61
CA CYS A 178 36.92 -34.49 -6.36
C CYS A 178 37.20 -35.37 -7.59
N GLY A 179 36.83 -34.90 -8.79
CA GLY A 179 37.11 -35.58 -10.06
C GLY A 179 38.60 -35.73 -10.34
N LEU A 180 39.39 -34.70 -10.05
CA LEU A 180 40.84 -34.71 -10.19
C LEU A 180 41.49 -35.68 -9.19
N LEU A 181 41.08 -35.64 -7.91
CA LEU A 181 41.58 -36.56 -6.87
C LEU A 181 41.23 -38.01 -7.21
N ALA A 182 40.01 -38.27 -7.70
CA ALA A 182 39.62 -39.59 -8.18
C ALA A 182 40.46 -40.02 -9.39
N THR A 183 40.71 -39.13 -10.35
CA THR A 183 41.56 -39.43 -11.52
C THR A 183 42.99 -39.79 -11.07
N TRP A 184 43.57 -39.02 -10.14
CA TRP A 184 44.89 -39.33 -9.54
C TRP A 184 44.92 -40.69 -8.84
N ALA A 185 43.91 -40.99 -8.03
CA ALA A 185 43.79 -42.30 -7.38
C ALA A 185 43.64 -43.43 -8.41
N GLY A 186 42.90 -43.19 -9.50
CA GLY A 186 42.73 -44.12 -10.61
C GLY A 186 44.04 -44.46 -11.31
N VAL A 187 44.91 -43.47 -11.56
CA VAL A 187 46.24 -43.71 -12.10
C VAL A 187 47.13 -44.47 -11.11
N ALA A 188 47.12 -44.09 -9.83
CA ALA A 188 47.91 -44.78 -8.80
C ALA A 188 47.49 -46.24 -8.60
N LEU A 189 46.19 -46.54 -8.69
CA LEU A 189 45.59 -47.86 -8.48
C LEU A 189 45.38 -48.67 -9.77
N HIS A 190 45.81 -48.16 -10.94
CA HIS A 190 45.63 -48.79 -12.27
C HIS A 190 44.16 -49.09 -12.62
N ILE A 191 43.23 -48.20 -12.26
CA ILE A 191 41.80 -48.34 -12.58
C ILE A 191 41.43 -47.40 -13.72
N ASP A 192 41.30 -47.97 -14.92
CA ASP A 192 41.13 -47.25 -16.18
C ASP A 192 39.86 -46.39 -16.29
N TRP A 193 38.77 -46.71 -15.59
CA TRP A 193 37.52 -45.96 -15.73
C TRP A 193 37.52 -44.65 -14.94
N LEU A 194 38.36 -44.51 -13.91
CA LEU A 194 38.43 -43.31 -13.06
C LEU A 194 38.94 -42.08 -13.83
N ARG A 195 39.54 -42.26 -15.02
CA ARG A 195 39.96 -41.15 -15.90
C ARG A 195 38.81 -40.25 -16.35
N TYR A 196 37.58 -40.77 -16.38
CA TYR A 196 36.38 -40.02 -16.79
C TYR A 196 35.66 -39.35 -15.62
N ALA A 197 36.15 -39.50 -14.38
CA ALA A 197 35.48 -38.98 -13.20
C ALA A 197 35.32 -37.44 -13.23
N ASP A 198 36.34 -36.71 -13.69
CA ASP A 198 36.31 -35.24 -13.79
C ASP A 198 35.28 -34.72 -14.80
N PRO A 199 35.27 -35.14 -16.10
CA PRO A 199 34.24 -34.73 -17.05
C PRO A 199 32.80 -35.11 -16.62
N VAL A 200 32.62 -36.31 -16.03
CA VAL A 200 31.30 -36.76 -15.57
C VAL A 200 30.81 -35.91 -14.39
N ALA A 201 31.68 -35.60 -13.44
CA ALA A 201 31.37 -34.72 -12.31
C ALA A 201 31.02 -33.30 -12.80
N ALA A 202 31.77 -32.77 -13.76
CA ALA A 202 31.51 -31.46 -14.35
C ALA A 202 30.14 -31.39 -15.05
N ILE A 203 29.76 -32.42 -15.82
CA ILE A 203 28.43 -32.51 -16.46
C ILE A 203 27.33 -32.58 -15.40
N PHE A 204 27.49 -33.44 -14.39
CA PHE A 204 26.50 -33.61 -13.33
C PHE A 204 26.22 -32.30 -12.60
N VAL A 205 27.27 -31.59 -12.17
CA VAL A 205 27.12 -30.31 -11.48
C VAL A 205 26.57 -29.22 -12.41
N SER A 206 27.00 -29.16 -13.66
CA SER A 206 26.45 -28.18 -14.62
C SER A 206 24.95 -28.36 -14.85
N ILE A 207 24.47 -29.61 -14.91
CA ILE A 207 23.02 -29.90 -15.01
C ILE A 207 22.28 -29.46 -13.74
N MET A 208 22.86 -29.71 -12.57
CA MET A 208 22.29 -29.26 -11.29
C MET A 208 22.20 -27.73 -11.23
N ILE A 209 23.27 -27.02 -11.60
CA ILE A 209 23.29 -25.56 -11.66
C ILE A 209 22.24 -25.06 -12.64
N LEU A 210 22.17 -25.61 -13.86
CA LEU A 210 21.20 -25.21 -14.88
C LEU A 210 19.75 -25.32 -14.38
N ARG A 211 19.40 -26.38 -13.62
CA ARG A 211 18.07 -26.48 -13.00
C ARG A 211 17.78 -25.31 -12.06
N ILE A 212 18.74 -24.94 -11.22
CA ILE A 212 18.57 -23.83 -10.29
C ILE A 212 18.53 -22.48 -11.03
N THR A 213 19.38 -22.31 -12.06
CA THR A 213 19.34 -21.16 -12.97
C THR A 213 17.94 -20.96 -13.55
N THR A 214 17.30 -22.02 -14.05
CA THR A 214 15.95 -21.90 -14.64
C THR A 214 14.90 -21.43 -13.63
N GLN A 215 15.04 -21.78 -12.35
CA GLN A 215 14.18 -21.28 -11.29
C GLN A 215 14.42 -19.78 -11.05
N LEU A 216 15.67 -19.37 -10.88
CA LEU A 216 16.03 -17.96 -10.67
C LEU A 216 15.61 -17.07 -11.85
N THR A 217 15.78 -17.55 -13.08
CA THR A 217 15.32 -16.85 -14.28
C THR A 217 13.80 -16.68 -14.27
N ARG A 218 13.03 -17.73 -13.92
CA ARG A 218 11.56 -17.62 -13.82
C ARG A 218 11.14 -16.63 -12.75
N GLU A 219 11.81 -16.61 -11.60
CA GLU A 219 11.55 -15.64 -10.53
C GLU A 219 11.87 -14.20 -10.99
N ALA A 220 13.01 -13.96 -11.62
CA ALA A 220 13.40 -12.65 -12.14
C ALA A 220 12.42 -12.14 -13.22
N VAL A 221 12.06 -12.99 -14.18
CA VAL A 221 11.06 -12.66 -15.22
C VAL A 221 9.68 -12.43 -14.60
N GLY A 222 9.29 -13.25 -13.63
CA GLY A 222 8.04 -13.08 -12.88
C GLY A 222 7.96 -11.68 -12.27
N VAL A 223 9.00 -11.22 -11.57
CA VAL A 223 9.02 -9.86 -10.99
C VAL A 223 8.97 -8.79 -12.08
N LEU A 224 9.62 -8.97 -13.23
CA LEU A 224 9.51 -8.04 -14.37
C LEU A 224 8.07 -7.94 -14.89
N MET A 225 7.34 -9.06 -14.90
CA MET A 225 5.93 -9.19 -15.26
C MET A 225 4.97 -8.81 -14.13
N ASP A 226 5.47 -8.18 -13.06
CA ASP A 226 4.69 -7.76 -11.87
C ASP A 226 4.03 -8.95 -11.11
N GLN A 227 4.62 -10.14 -11.19
CA GLN A 227 4.19 -11.31 -10.44
C GLN A 227 4.55 -11.17 -8.95
N ILE A 228 3.61 -11.56 -8.08
CA ILE A 228 3.79 -11.58 -6.64
C ILE A 228 3.26 -12.89 -6.04
N PRO A 229 3.84 -13.39 -4.93
CA PRO A 229 3.28 -14.54 -4.22
C PRO A 229 1.82 -14.29 -3.82
N ALA A 230 0.96 -15.29 -4.03
CA ALA A 230 -0.47 -15.19 -3.74
C ALA A 230 -0.74 -14.90 -2.25
N GLU A 231 0.10 -15.41 -1.36
CA GLU A 231 0.03 -15.17 0.08
C GLU A 231 0.19 -13.69 0.44
N THR A 232 1.11 -13.00 -0.23
CA THR A 232 1.36 -11.57 -0.03
C THR A 232 0.13 -10.75 -0.41
N ARG A 233 -0.45 -11.03 -1.58
CA ARG A 233 -1.70 -10.39 -2.02
C ARG A 233 -2.86 -10.68 -1.06
N MET A 234 -3.01 -11.92 -0.62
CA MET A 234 -4.09 -12.32 0.31
C MET A 234 -3.94 -11.66 1.68
N ARG A 235 -2.71 -11.46 2.15
CA ARG A 235 -2.44 -10.75 3.40
C ARG A 235 -2.86 -9.28 3.30
N VAL A 236 -2.57 -8.60 2.18
CA VAL A 236 -3.03 -7.23 1.93
C VAL A 236 -4.56 -7.13 1.96
N ILE A 237 -5.26 -8.03 1.25
CA ILE A 237 -6.73 -8.08 1.23
C ILE A 237 -7.28 -8.25 2.64
N ARG A 238 -6.78 -9.24 3.39
CA ARG A 238 -7.25 -9.51 4.76
C ARG A 238 -7.03 -8.35 5.72
N GLU A 239 -5.91 -7.64 5.62
CA GLU A 239 -5.69 -6.46 6.49
C GLU A 239 -6.64 -5.31 6.12
N ALA A 240 -6.88 -5.08 4.83
CA ALA A 240 -7.81 -4.04 4.38
C ALA A 240 -9.27 -4.35 4.76
N GLU A 241 -9.71 -5.61 4.63
CA GLU A 241 -11.07 -6.04 5.00
C GLU A 241 -11.36 -5.98 6.50
N ARG A 242 -10.32 -5.96 7.35
CA ARG A 242 -10.48 -5.80 8.80
C ARG A 242 -10.78 -4.38 9.24
N VAL A 243 -10.61 -3.41 8.34
CA VAL A 243 -10.88 -2.01 8.66
C VAL A 243 -12.39 -1.81 8.78
N PRO A 244 -12.89 -1.34 9.93
CA PRO A 244 -14.32 -1.08 10.11
C PRO A 244 -14.85 -0.15 9.02
N GLY A 245 -15.98 -0.52 8.42
CA GLY A 245 -16.58 0.24 7.32
C GLY A 245 -16.14 -0.20 5.91
N VAL A 246 -15.11 -1.04 5.75
CA VAL A 246 -14.83 -1.67 4.45
C VAL A 246 -15.82 -2.81 4.23
N LEU A 247 -16.65 -2.72 3.18
CA LEU A 247 -17.61 -3.78 2.84
C LEU A 247 -16.94 -4.94 2.11
N ALA A 248 -16.04 -4.63 1.18
CA ALA A 248 -15.27 -5.60 0.41
C ALA A 248 -14.05 -4.93 -0.26
N VAL A 249 -13.05 -5.75 -0.60
CA VAL A 249 -11.97 -5.37 -1.52
C VAL A 249 -12.32 -5.91 -2.90
N GLU A 250 -12.83 -5.06 -3.79
CA GLU A 250 -13.24 -5.48 -5.15
C GLU A 250 -12.03 -5.82 -6.03
N GLN A 251 -10.94 -5.08 -5.84
CA GLN A 251 -9.71 -5.29 -6.59
C GLN A 251 -8.50 -5.03 -5.69
N ALA A 252 -7.49 -5.89 -5.82
CA ALA A 252 -6.18 -5.69 -5.22
C ALA A 252 -5.10 -6.10 -6.24
N ARG A 253 -4.33 -5.13 -6.72
CA ARG A 253 -3.15 -5.32 -7.56
C ARG A 253 -1.93 -4.96 -6.74
N VAL A 254 -0.98 -5.88 -6.65
CA VAL A 254 0.25 -5.66 -5.89
C VAL A 254 1.42 -6.07 -6.76
N ARG A 255 2.43 -5.20 -6.84
CA ARG A 255 3.65 -5.44 -7.61
C ARG A 255 4.87 -5.02 -6.80
N ARG A 256 6.05 -5.42 -7.28
CA ARG A 256 7.34 -5.17 -6.63
C ARG A 256 8.31 -4.51 -7.61
N SER A 257 9.01 -3.48 -7.16
CA SER A 257 10.13 -2.86 -7.89
C SER A 257 11.33 -2.77 -6.95
N GLY A 258 12.35 -3.60 -7.20
CA GLY A 258 13.48 -3.75 -6.29
C GLY A 258 13.02 -4.19 -4.89
N PRO A 259 13.37 -3.45 -3.81
CA PRO A 259 12.91 -3.75 -2.46
C PRO A 259 11.53 -3.16 -2.12
N LYS A 260 10.94 -2.30 -2.97
CA LYS A 260 9.68 -1.60 -2.69
C LYS A 260 8.47 -2.35 -3.24
N TYR A 261 7.34 -2.24 -2.53
CA TYR A 261 6.04 -2.73 -2.97
C TYR A 261 5.14 -1.59 -3.39
N PHE A 262 4.28 -1.86 -4.37
CA PHE A 262 3.22 -0.96 -4.81
C PHE A 262 1.90 -1.73 -4.72
N ALA A 263 0.87 -1.13 -4.12
CA ALA A 263 -0.43 -1.75 -3.93
C ALA A 263 -1.54 -0.81 -4.38
N ASP A 264 -2.30 -1.22 -5.40
CA ASP A 264 -3.50 -0.54 -5.86
C ASP A 264 -4.72 -1.32 -5.38
N LEU A 265 -5.57 -0.67 -4.57
CA LEU A 265 -6.77 -1.27 -4.03
C LEU A 265 -8.02 -0.54 -4.51
N THR A 266 -9.09 -1.29 -4.73
CA THR A 266 -10.43 -0.76 -4.91
C THR A 266 -11.31 -1.25 -3.76
N LEU A 267 -11.72 -0.34 -2.89
CA LEU A 267 -12.51 -0.64 -1.70
C LEU A 267 -13.98 -0.29 -1.93
N ALA A 268 -14.86 -1.23 -1.67
CA ALA A 268 -16.29 -1.00 -1.58
C ALA A 268 -16.63 -0.45 -0.18
N LEU A 269 -17.21 0.74 -0.13
CA LEU A 269 -17.60 1.42 1.11
C LEU A 269 -19.10 1.70 1.12
N PRO A 270 -19.75 1.83 2.29
CA PRO A 270 -21.14 2.24 2.37
C PRO A 270 -21.36 3.60 1.71
N ARG A 271 -22.34 3.68 0.82
CA ARG A 271 -22.72 4.92 0.13
C ARG A 271 -23.36 5.99 1.04
N SER A 272 -23.66 5.63 2.30
CA SER A 272 -24.14 6.55 3.32
C SER A 272 -23.02 7.33 4.02
N PHE A 273 -21.76 7.00 3.77
CA PHE A 273 -20.63 7.73 4.34
C PHE A 273 -20.42 9.06 3.63
N THR A 274 -20.07 10.09 4.42
CA THR A 274 -19.65 11.38 3.90
C THR A 274 -18.29 11.27 3.21
N PHE A 275 -17.97 12.25 2.38
CA PHE A 275 -16.68 12.30 1.70
C PHE A 275 -15.50 12.38 2.69
N GLU A 276 -15.63 13.18 3.75
CA GLU A 276 -14.59 13.31 4.78
C GLU A 276 -14.34 12.00 5.53
N HIS A 277 -15.41 11.32 5.95
CA HIS A 277 -15.29 10.03 6.64
C HIS A 277 -14.68 8.95 5.73
N THR A 278 -14.97 9.02 4.42
CA THR A 278 -14.30 8.17 3.43
C THR A 278 -12.79 8.40 3.41
N GLY A 279 -12.34 9.65 3.51
CA GLY A 279 -10.92 10.00 3.61
C GLY A 279 -10.24 9.40 4.86
N GLU A 280 -10.90 9.46 6.02
CA GLU A 280 -10.41 8.83 7.25
C GLU A 280 -10.27 7.32 7.11
N LEU A 281 -11.26 6.68 6.47
CA LEU A 281 -11.26 5.24 6.24
C LEU A 281 -10.16 4.83 5.26
N VAL A 282 -9.93 5.61 4.19
CA VAL A 282 -8.82 5.41 3.27
C VAL A 282 -7.47 5.49 3.99
N ARG A 283 -7.30 6.43 4.93
CA ARG A 283 -6.10 6.51 5.78
C ARG A 283 -5.94 5.27 6.65
N ALA A 284 -7.00 4.84 7.33
CA ALA A 284 -6.99 3.62 8.16
C ALA A 284 -6.69 2.35 7.34
N ALA A 285 -7.23 2.26 6.12
CA ALA A 285 -6.95 1.18 5.18
C ALA A 285 -5.51 1.21 4.67
N THR A 286 -4.96 2.40 4.41
CA THR A 286 -3.55 2.57 4.03
C THR A 286 -2.62 2.07 5.14
N GLU A 287 -2.88 2.46 6.39
CA GLU A 287 -2.14 1.95 7.55
C GLU A 287 -2.28 0.43 7.72
N ALA A 288 -3.45 -0.13 7.41
CA ALA A 288 -3.68 -1.57 7.42
C ALA A 288 -2.83 -2.30 6.37
N VAL A 289 -2.75 -1.75 5.15
CA VAL A 289 -1.89 -2.28 4.10
C VAL A 289 -0.42 -2.17 4.51
N HIS A 290 0.01 -1.10 5.18
CA HIS A 290 1.39 -0.98 5.70
C HIS A 290 1.76 -2.02 6.76
N ARG A 291 0.80 -2.54 7.53
CA ARG A 291 1.04 -3.70 8.42
C ARG A 291 1.32 -4.98 7.63
N ALA A 292 0.74 -5.12 6.44
CA ALA A 292 1.02 -6.25 5.54
C ALA A 292 2.34 -6.04 4.77
N LEU A 293 2.54 -4.84 4.24
CA LEU A 293 3.67 -4.47 3.40
C LEU A 293 4.28 -3.17 3.91
N PRO A 294 5.30 -3.25 4.77
CA PRO A 294 5.99 -2.08 5.27
C PRO A 294 6.54 -1.24 4.11
N GLN A 295 6.37 0.08 4.18
CA GLN A 295 6.89 1.04 3.18
C GLN A 295 6.34 0.84 1.76
N ALA A 296 5.20 0.15 1.60
CA ALA A 296 4.53 0.09 0.31
C ALA A 296 3.99 1.47 -0.10
N ASP A 297 4.09 1.77 -1.37
CA ASP A 297 3.34 2.85 -2.00
C ASP A 297 1.91 2.34 -2.28
N VAL A 298 0.91 3.00 -1.72
CA VAL A 298 -0.47 2.50 -1.68
C VAL A 298 -1.40 3.52 -2.30
N VAL A 299 -2.14 3.10 -3.32
CA VAL A 299 -3.21 3.89 -3.93
C VAL A 299 -4.54 3.19 -3.70
N ILE A 300 -5.48 3.90 -3.09
CA ILE A 300 -6.80 3.37 -2.77
C ILE A 300 -7.84 4.16 -3.56
N HIS A 301 -8.59 3.45 -4.40
CA HIS A 301 -9.80 3.95 -5.03
C HIS A 301 -11.02 3.44 -4.26
N THR A 302 -11.98 4.32 -3.94
CA THR A 302 -13.19 3.94 -3.22
C THR A 302 -14.39 3.91 -4.14
N VAL A 303 -15.25 2.93 -3.96
CA VAL A 303 -16.50 2.81 -4.71
C VAL A 303 -17.68 2.71 -3.74
N PRO A 304 -18.69 3.58 -3.86
CA PRO A 304 -19.87 3.49 -3.03
C PRO A 304 -20.69 2.24 -3.38
N ARG A 305 -21.11 1.50 -2.35
CA ARG A 305 -21.96 0.31 -2.44
C ARG A 305 -23.06 0.37 -1.39
N GLN A 306 -24.14 -0.34 -1.67
CA GLN A 306 -25.20 -0.59 -0.70
C GLN A 306 -24.65 -1.38 0.49
N GLY A 307 -24.85 -0.87 1.70
CA GLY A 307 -24.51 -1.56 2.93
C GLY A 307 -25.47 -2.74 3.19
N ARG A 308 -25.02 -3.73 3.99
CA ARG A 308 -25.86 -4.90 4.33
C ARG A 308 -27.11 -4.56 5.16
N ALA A 309 -27.09 -3.45 5.89
CA ALA A 309 -28.16 -3.01 6.77
C ALA A 309 -28.57 -1.56 6.43
N GLU A 310 -28.76 -1.28 5.15
CA GLU A 310 -29.16 0.04 4.69
C GLU A 310 -30.65 0.29 5.02
N SER A 311 -30.93 1.38 5.73
CA SER A 311 -32.30 1.79 6.01
C SER A 311 -32.96 2.48 4.81
N ILE A 312 -34.27 2.67 4.86
CA ILE A 312 -34.98 3.49 3.86
C ILE A 312 -34.42 4.92 3.85
N PHE A 313 -34.11 5.47 5.03
CA PHE A 313 -33.49 6.78 5.17
C PHE A 313 -32.15 6.87 4.44
N ASP A 314 -31.30 5.85 4.58
CA ASP A 314 -30.00 5.80 3.91
C ASP A 314 -30.13 5.72 2.38
N ARG A 315 -31.11 4.95 1.87
CA ARG A 315 -31.39 4.86 0.43
C ARG A 315 -31.83 6.20 -0.15
N ILE A 316 -32.72 6.90 0.54
CA ILE A 316 -33.20 8.23 0.12
C ILE A 316 -32.04 9.23 0.10
N ARG A 317 -31.24 9.27 1.19
CA ARG A 317 -30.04 10.11 1.25
C ARG A 317 -29.00 9.74 0.18
N ALA A 318 -28.86 8.46 -0.16
CA ALA A 318 -27.96 8.04 -1.22
C ALA A 318 -28.41 8.48 -2.62
N VAL A 319 -29.72 8.54 -2.87
CA VAL A 319 -30.28 9.12 -4.11
C VAL A 319 -30.04 10.63 -4.15
N ALA A 320 -30.28 11.34 -3.04
CA ALA A 320 -30.00 12.77 -2.93
C ALA A 320 -28.51 13.09 -3.16
N ALA A 321 -27.60 12.38 -2.47
CA ALA A 321 -26.16 12.56 -2.62
C ALA A 321 -25.67 12.28 -4.05
N ARG A 322 -26.27 11.30 -4.74
CA ARG A 322 -25.95 11.01 -6.15
C ARG A 322 -26.32 12.17 -7.09
N ASN A 323 -27.37 12.90 -6.76
CA ASN A 323 -27.82 14.09 -7.47
C ASN A 323 -27.18 15.38 -6.93
N ASN A 324 -26.19 15.27 -6.04
CA ASN A 324 -25.46 16.38 -5.43
C ASN A 324 -26.38 17.41 -4.75
N VAL A 325 -27.37 16.92 -3.99
CA VAL A 325 -28.29 17.76 -3.24
C VAL A 325 -28.37 17.34 -1.78
N ALA A 326 -28.49 18.31 -0.88
CA ALA A 326 -28.70 18.07 0.54
C ALA A 326 -30.18 17.82 0.81
N VAL A 327 -30.47 16.90 1.74
CA VAL A 327 -31.82 16.64 2.22
C VAL A 327 -31.83 16.63 3.74
N HIS A 328 -32.83 17.30 4.31
CA HIS A 328 -33.08 17.35 5.75
C HIS A 328 -34.57 17.11 6.05
N ASP A 329 -34.93 17.03 7.33
CA ASP A 329 -36.29 16.73 7.81
C ASP A 329 -36.97 15.52 7.16
N LEU A 330 -36.17 14.49 6.84
CA LEU A 330 -36.64 13.27 6.25
C LEU A 330 -37.50 12.46 7.25
N SER A 331 -38.79 12.32 6.93
CA SER A 331 -39.77 11.55 7.69
C SER A 331 -40.37 10.44 6.85
N VAL A 332 -40.63 9.29 7.48
CA VAL A 332 -41.26 8.14 6.83
C VAL A 332 -42.42 7.67 7.68
N GLN A 333 -43.64 7.77 7.16
CA GLN A 333 -44.86 7.38 7.85
C GLN A 333 -45.51 6.20 7.14
N SER A 334 -46.11 5.27 7.91
CA SER A 334 -46.90 4.18 7.35
C SER A 334 -48.39 4.49 7.46
N HIS A 335 -49.08 4.54 6.32
CA HIS A 335 -50.52 4.73 6.26
C HIS A 335 -51.14 3.57 5.47
N HIS A 336 -52.04 2.81 6.10
CA HIS A 336 -52.65 1.60 5.52
C HIS A 336 -51.65 0.57 4.93
N GLY A 337 -50.46 0.44 5.53
CA GLY A 337 -49.43 -0.50 5.08
C GLY A 337 -48.61 -0.01 3.88
N LYS A 338 -48.80 1.23 3.45
CA LYS A 338 -47.99 1.92 2.44
C LYS A 338 -47.10 2.95 3.13
N LEU A 339 -45.89 3.15 2.60
CA LEU A 339 -44.94 4.12 3.13
C LEU A 339 -45.06 5.44 2.38
N HIS A 340 -45.20 6.52 3.12
CA HIS A 340 -45.19 7.89 2.62
C HIS A 340 -43.97 8.59 3.17
N VAL A 341 -43.22 9.25 2.30
CA VAL A 341 -41.99 9.96 2.64
C VAL A 341 -42.22 11.45 2.49
N GLU A 342 -41.78 12.21 3.48
CA GLU A 342 -41.71 13.67 3.44
C GLU A 342 -40.25 14.07 3.65
N LEU A 343 -39.74 15.00 2.84
CA LEU A 343 -38.39 15.54 3.00
C LEU A 343 -38.27 16.98 2.51
N HIS A 344 -37.25 17.66 2.99
CA HIS A 344 -36.85 18.97 2.48
C HIS A 344 -35.61 18.81 1.60
N VAL A 345 -35.59 19.52 0.48
CA VAL A 345 -34.49 19.55 -0.49
C VAL A 345 -34.02 21.00 -0.61
N GLU A 346 -32.73 21.21 -0.39
CA GLU A 346 -32.08 22.51 -0.54
C GLU A 346 -31.63 22.71 -1.99
N LEU A 347 -32.10 23.77 -2.63
CA LEU A 347 -31.71 24.16 -3.99
C LEU A 347 -31.15 25.59 -4.01
N ASP A 348 -30.46 25.93 -5.10
CA ASP A 348 -29.93 27.26 -5.36
C ASP A 348 -31.07 28.31 -5.40
N GLU A 349 -30.94 29.38 -4.60
CA GLU A 349 -31.93 30.47 -4.50
C GLU A 349 -32.22 31.18 -5.85
N THR A 350 -31.29 31.11 -6.82
CA THR A 350 -31.42 31.70 -8.14
C THR A 350 -32.13 30.80 -9.16
N MET A 351 -32.37 29.53 -8.80
CA MET A 351 -33.02 28.55 -9.66
C MET A 351 -34.49 28.93 -9.91
N ARG A 352 -34.93 28.87 -11.18
CA ARG A 352 -36.34 29.15 -11.50
C ARG A 352 -37.23 28.04 -10.96
N LEU A 353 -38.42 28.40 -10.47
CA LEU A 353 -39.39 27.44 -9.91
C LEU A 353 -39.69 26.24 -10.84
N LEU A 354 -39.80 26.47 -12.15
CA LEU A 354 -40.05 25.38 -13.11
C LEU A 354 -38.88 24.39 -13.19
N GLU A 355 -37.65 24.88 -13.10
CA GLU A 355 -36.43 24.06 -13.14
C GLU A 355 -36.29 23.28 -11.82
N ALA A 356 -36.49 23.95 -10.69
CA ALA A 356 -36.52 23.33 -9.36
C ALA A 356 -37.59 22.23 -9.27
N HIS A 357 -38.82 22.51 -9.73
CA HIS A 357 -39.91 21.53 -9.73
C HIS A 357 -39.60 20.31 -10.63
N SER A 358 -39.00 20.54 -11.80
CA SER A 358 -38.63 19.46 -12.72
C SER A 358 -37.51 18.59 -12.13
N PHE A 359 -36.53 19.21 -11.48
CA PHE A 359 -35.45 18.50 -10.78
C PHE A 359 -35.98 17.64 -9.65
N VAL A 360 -36.81 18.20 -8.77
CA VAL A 360 -37.41 17.47 -7.64
C VAL A 360 -38.32 16.33 -8.11
N SER A 361 -39.14 16.56 -9.15
CA SER A 361 -39.96 15.48 -9.74
C SER A 361 -39.10 14.31 -10.24
N GLY A 362 -37.92 14.62 -10.79
CA GLY A 362 -36.93 13.61 -11.19
C GLY A 362 -36.34 12.86 -9.99
N LEU A 363 -35.99 13.59 -8.93
CA LEU A 363 -35.46 13.03 -7.68
C LEU A 363 -36.48 12.11 -6.99
N GLU A 364 -37.75 12.51 -6.90
CA GLU A 364 -38.84 11.70 -6.36
C GLU A 364 -39.02 10.40 -7.15
N ALA A 365 -39.00 10.47 -8.48
CA ALA A 365 -39.06 9.28 -9.32
C ALA A 365 -37.85 8.35 -9.12
N GLU A 366 -36.65 8.89 -8.86
CA GLU A 366 -35.48 8.10 -8.50
C GLU A 366 -35.62 7.43 -7.13
N ILE A 367 -36.12 8.13 -6.12
CA ILE A 367 -36.39 7.58 -4.79
C ILE A 367 -37.37 6.41 -4.89
N LEU A 368 -38.47 6.56 -5.63
CA LEU A 368 -39.46 5.49 -5.84
C LEU A 368 -38.89 4.29 -6.60
N ARG A 369 -37.97 4.51 -7.56
CA ARG A 369 -37.26 3.41 -8.26
C ARG A 369 -36.28 2.69 -7.35
N GLU A 370 -35.54 3.42 -6.52
CA GLU A 370 -34.56 2.86 -5.59
C GLU A 370 -35.25 2.13 -4.43
N ALA A 371 -36.41 2.61 -3.97
CA ALA A 371 -37.23 2.06 -2.88
C ALA A 371 -38.71 1.83 -3.26
N PRO A 372 -39.02 0.72 -3.95
CA PRO A 372 -40.38 0.40 -4.43
C PRO A 372 -41.44 0.21 -3.34
N GLU A 373 -41.02 0.05 -2.08
CA GLU A 373 -41.93 -0.01 -0.93
C GLU A 373 -42.54 1.36 -0.56
N ILE A 374 -42.00 2.46 -1.09
CA ILE A 374 -42.53 3.81 -0.93
C ILE A 374 -43.66 4.02 -1.95
N ASP A 375 -44.82 4.45 -1.47
CA ASP A 375 -46.00 4.72 -2.30
C ASP A 375 -46.00 6.16 -2.83
N SER A 376 -45.58 7.13 -2.00
CA SER A 376 -45.44 8.53 -2.42
C SER A 376 -44.31 9.24 -1.69
N VAL A 377 -43.75 10.24 -2.35
CA VAL A 377 -42.75 11.17 -1.81
C VAL A 377 -43.33 12.58 -1.93
N LEU A 378 -43.26 13.36 -0.85
CA LEU A 378 -43.61 14.78 -0.84
C LEU A 378 -42.34 15.57 -0.49
N THR A 379 -42.00 16.49 -1.36
CA THR A 379 -40.78 17.30 -1.20
C THR A 379 -41.12 18.76 -0.92
N HIS A 380 -40.54 19.32 0.14
CA HIS A 380 -40.46 20.75 0.35
C HIS A 380 -39.21 21.29 -0.35
N ILE A 381 -39.35 22.32 -1.20
CA ILE A 381 -38.22 22.99 -1.85
C ILE A 381 -37.82 24.19 -1.00
N GLU A 382 -36.63 24.12 -0.44
CA GLU A 382 -36.02 25.24 0.28
C GLU A 382 -34.88 25.86 -0.54
N SER A 383 -34.64 27.15 -0.33
CA SER A 383 -33.52 27.86 -0.92
C SER A 383 -32.36 27.91 0.07
N GLU A 384 -31.15 27.53 -0.35
CA GLU A 384 -29.94 27.77 0.42
C GLU A 384 -29.60 29.27 0.38
N PRO A 385 -29.63 30.00 1.52
CA PRO A 385 -29.41 31.44 1.51
C PRO A 385 -27.94 31.76 1.17
N ALA A 386 -27.70 32.50 0.09
CA ALA A 386 -26.33 32.79 -0.35
C ALA A 386 -25.63 33.93 0.41
N THR A 387 -26.36 34.66 1.28
CA THR A 387 -25.87 35.88 1.91
C THR A 387 -25.76 35.73 3.44
N ILE A 388 -24.58 36.06 4.00
CA ILE A 388 -24.40 36.18 5.45
C ILE A 388 -25.14 37.42 5.93
N GLU A 389 -26.27 37.23 6.61
CA GLU A 389 -27.03 38.31 7.22
C GLU A 389 -26.25 38.97 8.37
N GLN A 390 -26.16 40.30 8.37
CA GLN A 390 -25.59 41.08 9.49
C GLN A 390 -26.71 41.58 10.40
N PRO A 391 -26.75 41.17 11.68
CA PRO A 391 -27.82 41.60 12.57
C PRO A 391 -27.71 43.09 12.94
N GLU A 392 -28.84 43.80 12.95
CA GLU A 392 -28.96 45.15 13.51
C GLU A 392 -29.12 45.07 15.04
N GLU A 393 -28.23 45.70 15.81
CA GLU A 393 -28.31 45.73 17.28
C GLU A 393 -29.28 46.81 17.78
N ILE A 394 -30.42 46.42 18.37
CA ILE A 394 -31.38 47.33 19.04
C ILE A 394 -31.57 46.89 20.50
N VAL A 395 -30.71 47.41 21.38
CA VAL A 395 -30.48 46.95 22.76
C VAL A 395 -31.73 46.92 23.68
N GLU A 396 -32.72 47.77 23.45
CA GLU A 396 -33.82 47.97 24.42
C GLU A 396 -34.98 46.97 24.25
N GLU A 397 -35.34 46.62 23.01
CA GLU A 397 -36.36 45.60 22.73
C GLU A 397 -35.83 44.18 22.96
N ASP A 398 -34.53 43.94 22.74
CA ASP A 398 -33.91 42.63 22.96
C ASP A 398 -34.00 42.18 24.43
N ARG A 399 -33.94 43.13 25.37
CA ARG A 399 -34.16 42.86 26.80
C ARG A 399 -35.58 42.41 27.13
N ARG A 400 -36.59 42.91 26.41
CA ARG A 400 -37.99 42.48 26.60
C ARG A 400 -38.14 41.02 26.17
N ILE A 401 -37.58 40.68 25.02
CA ILE A 401 -37.62 39.34 24.44
C ILE A 401 -36.86 38.36 25.34
N GLU A 402 -35.67 38.72 25.82
CA GLU A 402 -34.91 37.90 26.78
C GLU A 402 -35.71 37.61 28.05
N LYS A 403 -36.35 38.63 28.61
CA LYS A 403 -37.15 38.49 29.83
C LYS A 403 -38.37 37.59 29.61
N ALA A 404 -39.01 37.67 28.45
CA ALA A 404 -40.14 36.82 28.08
C ALA A 404 -39.71 35.35 27.95
N LEU A 405 -38.54 35.08 27.37
CA LEU A 405 -37.97 33.74 27.28
C LEU A 405 -37.72 33.14 28.67
N ARG A 406 -37.05 33.88 29.56
CA ARG A 406 -36.79 33.43 30.93
C ARG A 406 -38.08 33.15 31.71
N ALA A 407 -39.12 33.98 31.50
CA ALA A 407 -40.41 33.78 32.12
C ALA A 407 -41.15 32.54 31.57
N SER A 408 -41.00 32.24 30.28
CA SER A 408 -41.56 31.03 29.65
C SER A 408 -40.85 29.77 30.13
N ALA A 409 -39.51 29.81 30.20
CA ALA A 409 -38.69 28.70 30.70
C ALA A 409 -39.01 28.34 32.15
N ALA A 410 -39.25 29.34 33.00
CA ALA A 410 -39.61 29.13 34.41
C ALA A 410 -40.94 28.37 34.63
N ARG A 411 -41.75 28.14 33.58
CA ARG A 411 -42.97 27.32 33.66
C ARG A 411 -42.69 25.82 33.64
N TYR A 412 -41.47 25.40 33.28
CA TYR A 412 -41.07 24.01 33.15
C TYR A 412 -40.07 23.64 34.24
N ASN A 413 -40.45 22.72 35.12
CA ASN A 413 -39.61 22.29 36.24
C ASN A 413 -38.34 21.54 35.80
N ASP A 414 -38.37 20.96 34.61
CA ASP A 414 -37.26 20.22 34.04
C ASP A 414 -36.14 21.16 33.53
N ILE A 415 -36.44 22.46 33.32
CA ILE A 415 -35.47 23.46 32.88
C ILE A 415 -34.78 24.08 34.10
N ILE A 416 -33.47 23.85 34.20
CA ILE A 416 -32.66 24.30 35.33
C ILE A 416 -32.18 25.73 35.12
N ASP A 417 -31.70 26.03 33.91
CA ASP A 417 -31.15 27.34 33.56
C ASP A 417 -31.33 27.64 32.07
N VAL A 418 -31.40 28.93 31.73
CA VAL A 418 -31.35 29.42 30.34
C VAL A 418 -30.34 30.56 30.27
N HIS A 419 -29.34 30.42 29.40
CA HIS A 419 -28.24 31.37 29.29
C HIS A 419 -27.78 31.55 27.83
N GLN A 420 -26.78 32.43 27.62
CA GLN A 420 -26.27 32.81 26.28
C GLN A 420 -27.39 33.16 25.29
N ILE A 421 -28.32 34.01 25.73
CA ILE A 421 -29.44 34.44 24.91
C ILE A 421 -28.94 35.50 23.93
N LEU A 422 -29.09 35.24 22.64
CA LEU A 422 -28.76 36.14 21.56
C LEU A 422 -30.03 36.45 20.77
N VAL A 423 -30.32 37.73 20.59
CA VAL A 423 -31.41 38.20 19.72
C VAL A 423 -30.77 38.78 18.48
N GLY A 424 -31.03 38.18 17.32
CA GLY A 424 -30.56 38.65 16.03
C GLY A 424 -31.72 39.25 15.25
N ARG A 425 -31.57 40.48 14.75
CA ARG A 425 -32.57 41.13 13.91
C ARG A 425 -32.05 41.32 12.50
N THR A 426 -32.83 40.90 11.53
CA THR A 426 -32.64 41.28 10.14
C THR A 426 -33.77 42.17 9.66
N ALA A 427 -33.61 42.76 8.47
CA ALA A 427 -34.59 43.68 7.90
C ALA A 427 -36.00 43.08 7.77
N GLU A 428 -36.12 41.75 7.72
CA GLU A 428 -37.39 41.05 7.54
C GLU A 428 -37.84 40.27 8.79
N HIS A 429 -36.94 39.79 9.65
CA HIS A 429 -37.28 38.86 10.73
C HIS A 429 -36.47 39.05 12.02
N ILE A 430 -37.08 38.74 13.17
CA ILE A 430 -36.40 38.65 14.48
C ILE A 430 -36.11 37.18 14.78
N THR A 431 -34.88 36.87 15.17
CA THR A 431 -34.45 35.53 15.57
C THR A 431 -33.93 35.54 16.99
N LEU A 432 -34.11 34.43 17.71
CA LEU A 432 -33.57 34.23 19.04
C LEU A 432 -32.82 32.90 19.10
N SER A 433 -31.64 32.89 19.71
CA SER A 433 -30.96 31.66 20.10
C SER A 433 -30.59 31.68 21.59
N CYS A 434 -30.62 30.52 22.23
CA CYS A 434 -30.23 30.38 23.63
C CYS A 434 -29.76 28.96 23.95
N HIS A 435 -29.09 28.82 25.09
CA HIS A 435 -28.77 27.53 25.70
C HIS A 435 -29.73 27.24 26.84
N CYS A 436 -30.15 25.99 26.97
CA CYS A 436 -31.11 25.53 27.97
C CYS A 436 -30.55 24.31 28.71
N THR A 437 -30.30 24.46 30.00
CA THR A 437 -29.73 23.38 30.82
C THR A 437 -30.82 22.45 31.34
N LEU A 438 -30.63 21.16 31.11
CA LEU A 438 -31.55 20.07 31.43
C LEU A 438 -30.82 18.94 32.20
N PRO A 439 -31.51 18.17 33.07
CA PRO A 439 -30.94 17.05 33.79
C PRO A 439 -30.25 16.00 32.89
N ASP A 440 -29.11 15.46 33.36
CA ASP A 440 -28.27 14.52 32.59
C ASP A 440 -28.95 13.18 32.26
N ASP A 441 -29.95 12.79 33.05
CA ASP A 441 -30.64 11.51 32.96
C ASP A 441 -31.89 11.52 32.07
N LEU A 442 -32.25 12.68 31.49
CA LEU A 442 -33.36 12.79 30.55
C LEU A 442 -33.06 12.08 29.23
N SER A 443 -34.06 11.40 28.68
CA SER A 443 -33.97 10.83 27.33
C SER A 443 -34.04 11.93 26.27
N MET A 444 -33.37 11.75 25.12
CA MET A 444 -33.43 12.70 24.01
C MET A 444 -34.86 12.98 23.52
N HIS A 445 -35.75 12.00 23.63
CA HIS A 445 -37.18 12.19 23.34
C HIS A 445 -37.81 13.21 24.29
N ARG A 446 -37.57 13.06 25.60
CA ARG A 446 -38.10 13.97 26.62
C ARG A 446 -37.47 15.36 26.53
N VAL A 447 -36.17 15.45 26.25
CA VAL A 447 -35.48 16.71 25.96
C VAL A 447 -36.17 17.43 24.81
N HIS A 448 -36.44 16.74 23.70
CA HIS A 448 -37.13 17.34 22.55
C HIS A 448 -38.54 17.82 22.92
N GLU A 449 -39.34 17.04 23.64
CA GLU A 449 -40.67 17.46 24.11
C GLU A 449 -40.63 18.77 24.92
N ILE A 450 -39.68 18.90 25.84
CA ILE A 450 -39.54 20.10 26.70
C ILE A 450 -39.12 21.31 25.86
N ILE A 451 -38.16 21.13 24.96
CA ILE A 451 -37.64 22.20 24.10
C ILE A 451 -38.72 22.70 23.14
N THR A 452 -39.46 21.79 22.49
CA THR A 452 -40.58 22.16 21.60
C THR A 452 -41.69 22.87 22.38
N ALA A 453 -42.06 22.38 23.57
CA ALA A 453 -43.07 23.03 24.40
C ALA A 453 -42.63 24.43 24.85
N LEU A 454 -41.35 24.61 25.20
CA LEU A 454 -40.79 25.92 25.51
C LEU A 454 -40.87 26.84 24.29
N GLU A 455 -40.42 26.39 23.12
CA GLU A 455 -40.47 27.15 21.88
C GLU A 455 -41.88 27.61 21.54
N ASP A 456 -42.86 26.70 21.56
CA ASP A 456 -44.26 27.01 21.29
C ASP A 456 -44.83 28.02 22.28
N SER A 457 -44.57 27.82 23.58
CA SER A 457 -45.04 28.73 24.63
C SER A 457 -44.42 30.13 24.53
N PHE A 458 -43.16 30.21 24.12
CA PHE A 458 -42.46 31.46 23.94
C PHE A 458 -42.93 32.20 22.67
N LYS A 459 -43.16 31.48 21.56
CA LYS A 459 -43.74 32.05 20.33
C LYS A 459 -45.15 32.64 20.56
N LEU A 460 -45.92 32.10 21.51
CA LEU A 460 -47.18 32.69 21.92
C LEU A 460 -47.01 34.02 22.69
N ASP A 461 -45.98 34.11 23.54
CA ASP A 461 -45.71 35.31 24.35
C ASP A 461 -45.00 36.42 23.53
N CYS A 462 -44.23 36.04 22.51
CA CYS A 462 -43.47 36.93 21.62
C CYS A 462 -43.65 36.50 20.14
N PRO A 463 -44.84 36.73 19.54
CA PRO A 463 -45.12 36.34 18.15
C PRO A 463 -44.29 37.11 17.11
N GLU A 464 -43.65 38.22 17.50
CA GLU A 464 -42.71 38.97 16.66
C GLU A 464 -41.40 38.21 16.38
N VAL A 465 -41.07 37.17 17.15
CA VAL A 465 -39.88 36.34 16.93
C VAL A 465 -40.19 35.23 15.93
N HIS A 466 -39.58 35.33 14.75
CA HIS A 466 -39.79 34.40 13.64
C HIS A 466 -39.17 33.03 13.89
N ARG A 467 -37.91 32.98 14.34
CA ARG A 467 -37.18 31.72 14.58
C ARG A 467 -36.56 31.70 15.96
N VAL A 468 -36.67 30.55 16.64
CA VAL A 468 -36.12 30.31 17.96
C VAL A 468 -35.25 29.06 17.88
N THR A 469 -33.99 29.16 18.30
CA THR A 469 -33.04 28.05 18.28
C THR A 469 -32.56 27.79 19.70
N ILE A 470 -32.97 26.66 20.27
CA ILE A 470 -32.65 26.30 21.65
C ILE A 470 -31.65 25.14 21.63
N HIS A 471 -30.48 25.35 22.19
CA HIS A 471 -29.46 24.32 22.37
C HIS A 471 -29.63 23.68 23.76
N PRO A 472 -30.08 22.42 23.87
CA PRO A 472 -30.14 21.73 25.16
C PRO A 472 -28.74 21.31 25.62
N GLU A 473 -28.40 21.63 26.85
CA GLU A 473 -27.12 21.27 27.47
C GLU A 473 -27.35 20.41 28.74
N PRO A 474 -26.54 19.37 28.97
CA PRO A 474 -26.60 18.60 30.20
C PRO A 474 -26.04 19.40 31.39
N VAL A 475 -26.55 19.16 32.59
CA VAL A 475 -26.07 19.80 33.84
C VAL A 475 -24.57 19.63 34.02
N THR A 476 -24.04 18.46 33.68
CA THR A 476 -22.61 18.15 33.80
C THR A 476 -21.70 19.05 32.98
N ASP A 477 -22.18 19.63 31.88
CA ASP A 477 -21.40 20.55 31.03
C ASP A 477 -21.65 22.02 31.41
N ASN A 478 -22.75 22.31 32.13
CA ASN A 478 -23.02 23.63 32.68
C ASN A 478 -22.23 23.89 33.98
N THR A 479 -20.90 23.99 33.88
CA THR A 479 -20.01 24.37 34.99
C THR A 479 -19.76 25.89 35.06
N ARG A 480 -20.71 26.72 34.67
CA ARG A 480 -20.57 28.19 34.68
C ARG A 480 -21.12 28.85 35.93
#